data_AF-A0A554W3U2-F1
#
_entry.id   AF-A0A554W3U2-F1
#
_cell.length_a   1.000
_cell.length_b   1.000
_cell.length_c   1.000
_cell.angle_alpha   90.00
_cell.angle_beta   90.00
_cell.angle_gamma   90.00
#
_symmetry.space_group_name_H-M   'P 1'
#
loop_
_entity.id
_entity.type
_entity.pdbx_description
1 polymer ?
#
loop_
_entity_poly.entity_id
_entity_poly.type
_entity_poly.pdbx_seq_one_letter_code
_entity_poly.pdbx_strand_id
1 'polypeptide(L)'
;MQPMHQQLQQRYARIAPPWLADGGYVNLADIEALDRQGTQAWVPLPASRKPASDPHAPKRGDSPAIAQWRARMGTPQAASIDKPHASRVECVNAQLRRRGLLRFNVCGLLKAQAVLLWHALAHNLQRMLSLQAAAATTAAAAG
;
A
#
# COMPACT_ATOMS: atom_id res chain seq x y z
N MET A 1 8.12 -4.96 4.89
CA MET A 1 7.59 -4.70 3.52
C MET A 1 8.17 -5.67 2.50
N GLN A 2 9.46 -5.99 2.57
CA GLN A 2 10.18 -6.80 1.59
C GLN A 2 9.53 -8.17 1.26
N PRO A 3 9.01 -8.97 2.22
CA PRO A 3 8.42 -10.27 1.88
C PRO A 3 7.22 -10.16 0.93
N MET A 4 6.37 -9.15 1.11
CA MET A 4 5.22 -8.92 0.23
C MET A 4 5.68 -8.42 -1.16
N HIS A 5 6.71 -7.57 -1.20
CA HIS A 5 7.30 -7.10 -2.47
C HIS A 5 7.86 -8.26 -3.30
N GLN A 6 8.62 -9.16 -2.67
CA GLN A 6 9.15 -10.37 -3.33
C GLN A 6 8.05 -11.29 -3.86
N GLN A 7 6.98 -11.51 -3.07
CA GLN A 7 5.85 -12.32 -3.53
C GLN A 7 5.15 -11.71 -4.75
N LEU A 8 4.98 -10.39 -4.79
CA LEU A 8 4.38 -9.71 -5.94
C LEU A 8 5.29 -9.82 -7.18
N GLN A 9 6.60 -9.63 -7.01
CA GLN A 9 7.56 -9.81 -8.09
C GLN A 9 7.52 -11.24 -8.66
N GLN A 10 7.48 -12.25 -7.80
CA GLN A 10 7.39 -13.65 -8.22
C GLN A 10 6.08 -13.98 -8.93
N ARG A 11 4.94 -13.49 -8.42
CA ARG A 11 3.61 -13.81 -8.96
C ARG A 11 3.31 -13.08 -10.27
N TYR A 12 3.77 -11.84 -10.41
CA TYR A 12 3.44 -10.99 -11.55
C TYR A 12 4.59 -10.79 -12.53
N ALA A 13 5.78 -11.33 -12.25
CA ALA A 13 7.01 -11.13 -13.01
C ALA A 13 7.30 -9.64 -13.29
N ARG A 14 6.92 -8.77 -12.36
CA ARG A 14 7.02 -7.30 -12.48
C ARG A 14 7.52 -6.70 -11.18
N ILE A 15 8.42 -5.73 -11.29
CA ILE A 15 8.79 -4.87 -10.17
C ILE A 15 7.63 -3.89 -9.97
N ALA A 16 7.07 -3.85 -8.76
CA ALA A 16 5.96 -2.95 -8.46
C ALA A 16 6.42 -1.48 -8.62
N PRO A 17 5.69 -0.64 -9.38
CA PRO A 17 5.91 0.81 -9.36
C PRO A 17 5.52 1.35 -7.95
N PRO A 18 5.75 2.64 -7.61
CA PRO A 18 6.14 3.08 -6.26
C PRO A 18 5.35 2.38 -5.14
N TRP A 19 6.08 1.86 -4.15
CA TRP A 19 5.52 1.05 -3.07
C TRP A 19 4.90 1.94 -1.99
N LEU A 20 3.58 1.88 -1.86
CA LEU A 20 2.82 2.63 -0.86
C LEU A 20 2.57 1.75 0.37
N ALA A 21 2.87 2.26 1.57
CA ALA A 21 2.49 1.61 2.82
C ALA A 21 2.20 2.65 3.90
N ASP A 22 1.48 2.25 4.96
CA ASP A 22 1.22 3.12 6.11
C ASP A 22 2.47 3.29 6.98
N GLY A 23 2.54 4.39 7.75
CA GLY A 23 3.67 4.74 8.61
C GLY A 23 4.00 3.67 9.67
N GLY A 24 3.02 2.85 10.05
CA GLY A 24 3.24 1.67 10.91
C GLY A 24 4.14 0.59 10.30
N TYR A 25 4.42 0.64 8.99
CA TYR A 25 5.26 -0.30 8.26
C TYR A 25 6.68 0.23 7.97
N VAL A 26 7.06 1.37 8.54
CA VAL A 26 8.41 1.92 8.38
C VAL A 26 9.45 0.96 8.98
N ASN A 27 10.30 0.43 8.09
CA ASN A 27 11.49 -0.33 8.43
C ASN A 27 12.59 0.06 7.45
N LEU A 28 13.70 0.60 7.96
CA LEU A 28 14.77 1.14 7.11
C LEU A 28 15.43 0.06 6.25
N ALA A 29 15.65 -1.14 6.80
CA ALA A 29 16.24 -2.24 6.05
C ALA A 29 15.33 -2.70 4.90
N ASP A 30 14.01 -2.69 5.11
CA ASP A 30 13.04 -2.96 4.04
C ASP A 30 13.08 -1.87 2.96
N ILE A 31 13.17 -0.59 3.33
CA ILE A 31 13.24 0.54 2.37
C ILE A 31 14.50 0.42 1.50
N GLU A 32 15.65 0.12 2.11
CA GLU A 32 16.90 -0.12 1.39
C GLU A 32 16.84 -1.37 0.51
N ALA A 33 16.16 -2.43 0.94
CA ALA A 33 15.95 -3.63 0.13
C ALA A 33 15.09 -3.33 -1.11
N LEU A 34 14.01 -2.55 -0.95
CA LEU A 34 13.16 -2.10 -2.05
C LEU A 34 13.93 -1.20 -3.02
N ASP A 35 14.72 -0.25 -2.50
CA ASP A 35 15.54 0.66 -3.31
C ASP A 35 16.57 -0.09 -4.17
N ARG A 36 17.24 -1.11 -3.61
CA ARG A 36 18.15 -2.01 -4.36
C ARG A 36 17.44 -2.79 -5.48
N GLN A 37 16.13 -2.98 -5.39
CA GLN A 37 15.29 -3.60 -6.42
C GLN A 37 14.67 -2.55 -7.37
N GLY A 38 15.11 -1.29 -7.32
CA GLY A 38 14.58 -0.20 -8.14
C GLY A 38 13.17 0.26 -7.74
N THR A 39 12.69 -0.11 -6.55
CA THR A 39 11.35 0.24 -6.07
C THR A 39 11.43 1.39 -5.06
N GLN A 40 10.78 2.51 -5.37
CA GLN A 40 10.71 3.64 -4.45
C GLN A 40 9.62 3.42 -3.40
N ALA A 41 10.00 3.43 -2.13
CA ALA A 41 9.05 3.41 -1.02
C ALA A 41 8.46 4.81 -0.75
N TRP A 42 7.15 4.86 -0.58
CA TRP A 42 6.35 6.01 -0.13
C TRP A 42 5.59 5.58 1.12
N VAL A 43 6.23 5.84 2.25
CA VAL A 43 5.76 5.41 3.56
C VAL A 43 5.91 6.60 4.49
N PRO A 44 4.82 7.09 5.12
CA PRO A 44 4.86 8.23 6.02
C PRO A 44 5.89 8.03 7.14
N LEU A 45 6.64 9.08 7.45
CA LEU A 45 7.57 9.03 8.57
C LEU A 45 6.77 8.98 9.88
N PRO A 46 7.19 8.15 10.86
CA PRO A 46 6.60 8.21 12.18
C PRO A 46 6.89 9.58 12.81
N ALA A 47 5.98 10.04 13.67
CA ALA A 47 6.17 11.26 14.44
C ALA A 47 7.52 11.20 15.19
N SER A 48 8.29 12.29 15.09
CA SER A 48 9.55 12.37 15.81
C SER A 48 9.30 12.36 17.32
N ARG A 49 10.00 11.49 18.05
CA ARG A 49 10.03 11.52 19.53
C ARG A 49 10.71 12.79 20.08
N LYS A 50 11.42 13.53 19.23
CA LYS A 50 12.08 14.80 19.55
C LYS A 50 11.44 15.92 18.71
N PRO A 51 10.64 16.81 19.31
CA PRO A 51 9.90 17.85 18.58
C PRO A 51 10.79 18.78 17.75
N ALA A 52 12.02 19.04 18.20
CA ALA A 52 12.96 19.93 17.54
C ALA A 52 13.73 19.31 16.35
N SER A 53 13.57 18.01 16.10
CA SER A 53 14.23 17.33 14.99
C SER A 53 13.30 17.27 13.80
N ASP A 54 13.69 17.88 12.68
CA ASP A 54 13.05 17.65 11.40
C ASP A 54 13.14 16.16 11.03
N PRO A 55 12.01 15.43 10.89
CA PRO A 55 12.04 14.02 10.50
C PRO A 55 12.45 13.83 9.04
N HIS A 56 12.23 14.81 8.18
CA HIS A 56 12.48 14.77 6.73
C HIS A 56 13.93 15.05 6.35
N ALA A 57 14.70 15.65 7.25
CA ALA A 57 16.14 15.83 7.08
C ALA A 57 16.89 14.49 7.17
N PRO A 58 17.95 14.29 6.37
CA PRO A 58 18.83 13.13 6.49
C PRO A 58 19.52 13.11 7.86
N LYS A 59 19.69 11.92 8.43
CA LYS A 59 20.33 11.71 9.72
C LYS A 59 21.73 11.14 9.56
N ARG A 60 22.58 11.34 10.57
CA ARG A 60 23.90 10.73 10.63
C ARG A 60 23.77 9.21 10.63
N GLY A 61 24.37 8.57 9.62
CA GLY A 61 24.31 7.12 9.42
C GLY A 61 23.17 6.63 8.52
N ASP A 62 22.31 7.54 8.02
CA ASP A 62 21.37 7.18 6.95
C ASP A 62 22.16 6.80 5.68
N SER A 63 21.75 5.71 5.04
CA SER A 63 22.22 5.40 3.69
C SER A 63 21.64 6.39 2.67
N PRO A 64 22.20 6.47 1.45
CA PRO A 64 21.66 7.30 0.39
C PRO A 64 20.17 7.04 0.10
N ALA A 65 19.73 5.77 0.17
CA ALA A 65 18.35 5.37 -0.03
C ALA A 65 17.41 5.95 1.05
N ILE A 66 17.84 5.89 2.32
CA ILE A 66 17.06 6.44 3.44
C ILE A 66 17.02 7.97 3.37
N ALA A 67 18.15 8.63 3.10
CA ALA A 67 18.20 10.08 2.94
C ALA A 67 17.24 10.57 1.83
N GLN A 68 17.25 9.90 0.67
CA GLN A 68 16.34 10.20 -0.44
C GLN A 68 14.88 9.96 -0.07
N TRP A 69 14.57 8.87 0.64
CA TRP A 69 13.23 8.59 1.12
C TRP A 69 12.71 9.68 2.08
N ARG A 70 13.50 10.10 3.07
CA ARG A 70 13.11 11.17 4.00
C ARG A 70 12.79 12.48 3.28
N ALA A 71 13.69 12.89 2.38
CA ALA A 71 13.52 14.10 1.58
C ALA A 71 12.26 14.02 0.71
N ARG A 72 12.04 12.88 0.04
CA ARG A 72 10.85 12.64 -0.79
C ARG A 72 9.54 12.74 0.01
N MET A 73 9.51 12.18 1.21
CA MET A 73 8.33 12.26 2.08
C MET A 73 8.06 13.67 2.63
N GLY A 74 9.03 14.59 2.56
CA GLY A 74 8.84 16.01 2.90
C GLY A 74 8.23 16.84 1.77
N THR A 75 7.98 16.25 0.60
CA THR A 75 7.47 16.97 -0.58
C THR A 75 5.94 17.08 -0.57
N PRO A 76 5.35 18.10 -1.23
CA PRO A 76 3.90 18.16 -1.46
C PRO A 76 3.35 16.93 -2.19
N GLN A 77 4.16 16.29 -3.02
CA GLN A 77 3.80 15.06 -3.72
C GLN A 77 3.48 13.92 -2.73
N ALA A 78 4.27 13.76 -1.68
CA ALA A 78 4.04 12.75 -0.65
C ALA A 78 2.67 12.93 0.02
N ALA A 79 2.35 14.17 0.42
CA ALA A 79 1.06 14.51 1.01
C ALA A 79 -0.12 14.20 0.06
N SER A 80 0.06 14.42 -1.25
CA SER A 80 -0.96 14.14 -2.27
C SER A 80 -1.22 12.64 -2.49
N ILE A 81 -0.22 11.79 -2.25
CA ILE A 81 -0.30 10.33 -2.41
C ILE A 81 -0.87 9.68 -1.15
N ASP A 82 -0.43 10.12 0.03
CA ASP A 82 -0.81 9.52 1.32
C ASP A 82 -2.32 9.63 1.58
N LYS A 83 -2.91 10.81 1.34
CA LYS A 83 -4.32 11.09 1.62
C LYS A 83 -5.31 10.16 0.92
N PRO A 84 -5.25 9.94 -0.42
CA PRO A 84 -6.15 8.99 -1.08
C PRO A 84 -5.77 7.53 -0.83
N HIS A 85 -4.51 7.22 -0.50
CA HIS A 85 -4.08 5.84 -0.24
C HIS A 85 -4.73 5.26 1.02
N ALA A 86 -4.71 6.01 2.13
CA ALA A 86 -5.36 5.60 3.37
C ALA A 86 -6.86 5.30 3.17
N SER A 87 -7.58 6.21 2.51
CA SER A 87 -9.01 6.07 2.22
C SER A 87 -9.34 4.84 1.37
N ARG A 88 -8.45 4.44 0.44
CA ARG A 88 -8.69 3.27 -0.43
C ARG A 88 -8.62 1.96 0.35
N VAL A 89 -7.59 1.77 1.17
CA VAL A 89 -7.41 0.53 1.94
C VAL A 89 -8.51 0.38 2.99
N GLU A 90 -8.85 1.46 3.69
CA GLU A 90 -9.95 1.47 4.66
C GLU A 90 -11.30 1.17 4.00
N CYS A 91 -11.56 1.73 2.81
CA CYS A 91 -12.79 1.47 2.07
C CYS A 91 -12.92 -0.01 1.69
N VAL A 92 -11.84 -0.66 1.24
CA VAL A 92 -11.86 -2.11 0.96
C VAL A 92 -12.20 -2.91 2.23
N ASN A 93 -11.55 -2.60 3.35
CA ASN A 93 -11.85 -3.26 4.62
C ASN A 93 -13.30 -3.01 5.09
N ALA A 94 -13.83 -1.80 4.88
CA ALA A 94 -15.22 -1.47 5.17
C ALA A 94 -16.20 -2.26 4.28
N GLN A 95 -15.89 -2.44 2.99
CA GLN A 95 -16.69 -3.26 2.07
C GLN A 95 -16.72 -4.72 2.51
N LEU A 96 -15.60 -5.27 2.99
CA LEU A 96 -15.56 -6.63 3.53
C LEU A 96 -16.48 -6.76 4.76
N ARG A 97 -16.45 -5.79 5.69
CA ARG A 97 -17.34 -5.77 6.85
C ARG A 97 -18.81 -5.65 6.45
N ARG A 98 -19.13 -4.79 5.49
CA ARG A 98 -20.50 -4.64 4.92
C ARG A 98 -21.00 -5.92 4.25
N ARG A 99 -20.10 -6.82 3.86
CA ARG A 99 -20.42 -8.14 3.27
C ARG A 99 -20.38 -9.28 4.30
N GLY A 100 -20.32 -8.95 5.59
CA GLY A 100 -20.45 -9.92 6.68
C GLY A 100 -19.13 -10.44 7.24
N LEU A 101 -17.96 -9.97 6.78
CA LEU A 101 -16.67 -10.33 7.37
C LEU A 101 -16.39 -9.52 8.65
N LEU A 102 -17.17 -9.80 9.70
CA LEU A 102 -16.99 -9.22 11.03
C LEU A 102 -16.22 -10.16 11.97
N ARG A 103 -16.45 -11.46 11.84
CA ARG A 103 -15.81 -12.54 12.62
C ARG A 103 -15.65 -13.78 11.76
N PHE A 104 -14.63 -14.58 12.06
CA PHE A 104 -14.49 -15.90 11.46
C PHE A 104 -15.31 -16.91 12.23
N ASN A 105 -16.31 -17.52 11.58
CA ASN A 105 -17.12 -18.59 12.15
C ASN A 105 -16.52 -19.98 11.86
N VAL A 106 -15.21 -20.05 11.65
CA VAL A 106 -14.47 -21.26 11.30
C VAL A 106 -13.27 -21.42 12.23
N CYS A 107 -12.92 -22.66 12.56
CA CYS A 107 -11.75 -22.97 13.37
C CYS A 107 -10.56 -23.35 12.48
N GLY A 108 -9.41 -22.72 12.73
CA GLY A 108 -8.14 -23.01 12.05
C GLY A 108 -7.78 -22.03 10.94
N LEU A 109 -6.46 -21.79 10.78
CA LEU A 109 -5.91 -20.81 9.85
C LEU A 109 -6.28 -21.11 8.40
N LEU A 110 -6.25 -22.38 7.98
CA LEU A 110 -6.57 -22.77 6.61
C LEU A 110 -8.00 -22.37 6.22
N LYS A 111 -8.98 -22.62 7.10
CA LYS A 111 -10.38 -22.26 6.85
C LYS A 111 -10.58 -20.74 6.86
N ALA A 112 -9.93 -20.03 7.79
CA ALA A 112 -9.98 -18.57 7.83
C ALA A 112 -9.37 -17.94 6.55
N GLN A 113 -8.25 -18.47 6.07
CA GLN A 113 -7.63 -18.07 4.81
C GLN A 113 -8.56 -18.32 3.61
N ALA A 114 -9.21 -19.49 3.54
CA ALA A 114 -10.17 -19.78 2.47
C ALA A 114 -11.32 -18.75 2.44
N VAL A 115 -11.89 -18.41 3.61
CA VAL A 115 -12.94 -17.37 3.72
C VAL A 115 -12.43 -16.00 3.25
N LEU A 116 -11.20 -15.62 3.61
CA LEU A 116 -10.58 -14.37 3.14
C LEU A 116 -10.36 -14.37 1.63
N LEU A 117 -9.89 -15.49 1.05
CA LEU A 117 -9.67 -15.62 -0.37
C LEU A 117 -10.98 -15.51 -1.17
N TRP A 118 -12.07 -16.09 -0.68
CA TRP A 118 -13.38 -15.93 -1.30
C TRP A 118 -13.85 -14.47 -1.30
N HIS A 119 -13.66 -13.77 -0.18
CA HIS A 119 -13.95 -12.33 -0.12
C HIS A 119 -13.07 -11.51 -1.08
N ALA A 120 -11.78 -11.83 -1.19
CA ALA A 120 -10.87 -11.16 -2.12
C ALA A 120 -11.27 -11.40 -3.58
N LEU A 121 -11.62 -12.63 -3.95
CA LEU A 121 -12.10 -12.96 -5.29
C LEU A 121 -13.40 -12.23 -5.63
N ALA A 122 -14.37 -12.23 -4.71
CA ALA A 122 -15.63 -11.51 -4.89
C ALA A 122 -15.41 -10.00 -5.02
N HIS A 123 -14.49 -9.42 -4.25
CA HIS A 123 -14.10 -8.02 -4.37
C HIS A 123 -13.49 -7.73 -5.75
N ASN A 124 -12.54 -8.55 -6.21
CA ASN A 124 -11.91 -8.39 -7.52
C ASN A 124 -12.91 -8.46 -8.66
N LEU A 125 -13.86 -9.40 -8.61
CA LEU A 125 -14.93 -9.53 -9.62
C LEU A 125 -15.78 -8.26 -9.67
N GLN A 126 -16.23 -7.74 -8.52
CA GLN A 126 -17.04 -6.52 -8.49
C GLN A 126 -16.26 -5.28 -8.93
N ARG A 127 -14.97 -5.19 -8.62
CA ARG A 127 -14.11 -4.10 -9.13
C ARG A 127 -13.96 -4.18 -10.64
N MET A 128 -13.79 -5.37 -11.21
CA MET A 128 -13.74 -5.57 -12.65
C MET A 128 -15.03 -5.08 -13.33
N LEU A 129 -16.19 -5.49 -12.82
CA LEU A 129 -17.49 -5.04 -13.34
C LEU A 129 -17.68 -3.52 -13.23
N SER A 130 -17.32 -2.93 -12.07
CA SER A 130 -17.40 -1.49 -11.86
C SER A 130 -16.48 -0.69 -12.79
N LEU A 131 -15.26 -1.18 -13.05
CA LEU A 131 -14.32 -0.54 -13.97
C LEU A 131 -14.77 -0.65 -15.42
N GLN A 132 -15.34 -1.79 -15.82
CA GLN A 132 -15.93 -1.96 -17.15
C GLN A 132 -17.10 -1.01 -17.38
N ALA A 133 -18.01 -0.88 -16.41
CA ALA A 133 -19.12 0.06 -16.49
C ALA A 133 -18.63 1.52 -16.61
N ALA A 134 -17.65 1.92 -15.79
CA ALA A 134 -17.07 3.26 -15.85
C ALA A 134 -16.36 3.56 -17.19
N ALA A 135 -15.67 2.58 -17.76
CA ALA A 135 -15.05 2.70 -19.07
C ALA A 135 -16.11 2.88 -20.18
N ALA A 136 -17.20 2.12 -20.13
CA ALA A 136 -18.30 2.25 -21.08
C ALA A 136 -18.99 3.62 -21.00
N THR A 137 -19.24 4.13 -19.78
CA THR A 137 -19.80 5.48 -19.59
C THR A 137 -18.86 6.56 -20.12
N THR A 138 -17.56 6.45 -19.87
CA THR A 138 -16.56 7.40 -20.39
C THR A 138 -16.52 7.40 -21.92
N ALA A 139 -16.57 6.22 -22.54
CA ALA A 139 -16.59 6.09 -23.99
C ALA A 139 -17.86 6.69 -24.62
N ALA A 140 -19.03 6.48 -23.99
CA ALA A 140 -20.29 7.06 -24.45
C ALA A 140 -20.36 8.58 -24.30
N ALA A 141 -19.63 9.17 -23.34
CA ALA A 141 -19.56 10.63 -23.16
C ALA A 141 -18.57 11.32 -24.11
N ALA A 142 -17.70 10.55 -24.79
CA ALA A 142 -16.66 11.06 -25.68
C ALA A 142 -17.01 10.96 -27.18
N GLY A 143 -18.14 10.33 -27.53
CA GLY A 143 -18.67 10.24 -28.89
C GLY A 143 -19.93 11.06 -29.05
#